data_AF-K5V655-F1
#
_entry.id   AF-K5V655-F1
#
_cell.length_a   1.000
_cell.length_b   1.000
_cell.length_c   1.000
_cell.angle_alpha   90.00
_cell.angle_beta   90.00
_cell.angle_gamma   90.00
#
_symmetry.space_group_name_H-M   'P 1'
#
loop_
_entity.id
_entity.type
_entity.pdbx_description
1 polymer ?
#
loop_
_entity_poly.entity_id
_entity_poly.type
_entity_poly.pdbx_seq_one_letter_code
_entity_poly.pdbx_strand_id
1 'polypeptide(L)' 'MAQYVQGDKVEYRPIGGSSDNVAHSTGIIEKIWQAEDGTTRYTIKNENTGKTTDYQEMNIVGKA' A
#
# COMPACT_ATOMS: atom_id res chain seq x y z
N MET A 1 11.01 9.63 9.36
CA MET A 1 9.61 9.97 9.70
C MET A 1 8.74 9.14 8.78
N ALA A 2 7.80 8.35 9.30
CA ALA A 2 6.88 7.60 8.44
C ALA A 2 6.15 8.59 7.53
N GLN A 3 6.28 8.44 6.21
CA GLN A 3 5.69 9.39 5.26
C GLN A 3 4.15 9.33 5.24
N TYR A 4 3.58 8.24 5.76
CA TYR A 4 2.17 7.95 5.73
C TYR A 4 1.66 7.54 7.12
N VAL A 5 0.39 7.81 7.40
CA VAL A 5 -0.26 7.45 8.67
C VAL A 5 -1.47 6.54 8.43
N GLN A 6 -1.90 5.83 9.48
CA GLN A 6 -3.13 5.03 9.42
C GLN A 6 -4.33 5.93 9.11
N GLY A 7 -5.14 5.52 8.15
CA GLY A 7 -6.28 6.26 7.60
C GLY A 7 -5.94 7.10 6.36
N ASP A 8 -4.66 7.27 6.01
CA ASP A 8 -4.29 7.98 4.78
C ASP A 8 -4.70 7.18 3.54
N LYS A 9 -5.21 7.92 2.56
CA LYS A 9 -5.42 7.42 1.21
C LYS A 9 -4.12 7.54 0.43
N VAL A 10 -3.67 6.42 -0.14
CA VAL A 10 -2.41 6.32 -0.87
C VAL A 10 -2.61 5.63 -2.21
N GLU A 11 -1.81 6.04 -3.18
CA GLU A 11 -1.68 5.36 -4.45
C GLU A 11 -0.48 4.41 -4.38
N TYR A 12 -0.68 3.16 -4.78
CA TYR A 12 0.31 2.10 -4.71
C TYR A 12 0.25 1.19 -5.93
N ARG A 13 1.34 0.46 -6.16
CA ARG A 13 1.45 -0.52 -7.24
C ARG A 13 1.24 -1.94 -6.70
N PRO A 14 0.12 -2.60 -7.00
CA PRO A 14 -0.13 -3.95 -6.53
C PRO A 14 0.85 -4.95 -7.16
N ILE A 15 1.45 -5.79 -6.32
CA ILE A 15 2.33 -6.89 -6.75
C ILE A 15 1.43 -8.10 -7.01
N GLY A 16 0.98 -8.26 -8.26
CA GLY A 16 0.26 -9.48 -8.67
C GLY A 16 -1.02 -9.23 -9.45
N GLY A 17 -1.00 -9.68 -10.70
CA GLY A 17 -2.14 -9.88 -11.57
C GLY A 17 -1.61 -10.14 -12.96
N SER A 18 -2.02 -11.24 -13.61
CA SER A 18 -1.64 -11.64 -14.97
C SER A 18 -2.19 -10.69 -16.06
N SER A 19 -2.30 -9.41 -15.77
CA SER A 19 -2.71 -8.37 -16.69
C SER A 19 -1.92 -7.11 -16.39
N ASP A 20 -0.93 -6.86 -17.24
CA ASP A 20 -0.08 -5.68 -17.42
C ASP A 20 -0.80 -4.30 -17.43
N ASN A 21 -2.07 -4.20 -17.02
CA ASN A 21 -2.90 -3.01 -17.20
C ASN A 21 -3.29 -2.27 -15.91
N VAL A 22 -2.98 -2.77 -14.71
CA VAL A 22 -3.24 -2.01 -13.48
C VAL A 22 -2.00 -1.19 -13.13
N ALA A 23 -1.86 -0.06 -13.81
CA ALA A 23 -0.68 0.80 -13.66
C ALA A 23 -0.53 1.33 -12.22
N HIS A 24 -1.65 1.65 -11.56
CA HIS A 24 -1.70 2.27 -10.23
C HIS A 24 -3.03 1.87 -9.55
N SER A 25 -3.06 1.69 -8.23
CA SER A 25 -4.27 1.44 -7.45
C SER A 25 -4.33 2.37 -6.24
N THR A 26 -5.52 2.77 -5.83
CA THR A 26 -5.71 3.53 -4.60
C THR A 26 -6.20 2.63 -3.47
N GLY A 27 -5.76 2.95 -2.26
CA GLY A 27 -6.23 2.28 -1.07
C GLY A 27 -5.99 3.11 0.18
N ILE A 28 -6.49 2.60 1.29
CA ILE A 28 -6.39 3.25 2.60
C ILE A 28 -5.45 2.46 3.48
N ILE A 29 -4.51 3.14 4.15
CA ILE A 29 -3.61 2.49 5.10
C ILE A 29 -4.42 2.12 6.35
N GLU A 30 -4.64 0.83 6.57
CA GLU A 30 -5.31 0.34 7.78
C GLU A 30 -4.34 0.08 8.92
N LYS A 31 -3.07 -0.22 8.62
CA LYS A 31 -2.07 -0.49 9.66
C LYS A 31 -0.66 -0.19 9.17
N ILE A 32 0.19 0.26 10.08
CA ILE A 32 1.63 0.46 9.85
C ILE A 32 2.37 -0.36 10.89
N TRP A 33 3.33 -1.15 10.45
CA TRP A 33 4.12 -2.00 11.33
C TRP A 33 5.53 -2.17 10.78
N GLN A 34 6.49 -2.41 11.66
CA GLN A 34 7.87 -2.67 11.27
C GLN A 34 8.10 -4.18 11.22
N ALA A 35 8.62 -4.66 10.10
CA ALA A 35 9.01 -6.06 9.95
C ALA A 35 10.31 -6.34 10.72
N GLU A 36 10.55 -7.62 11.01
CA GLU A 36 11.75 -8.06 11.75
C GLU A 36 13.06 -7.72 11.02
N ASP A 37 13.01 -7.58 9.69
CA ASP A 37 14.12 -7.13 8.85
C ASP A 37 14.40 -5.60 8.95
N GLY A 38 13.61 -4.88 9.74
CA GLY A 38 13.74 -3.43 9.97
C GLY A 38 12.98 -2.56 8.96
N THR A 39 12.41 -3.13 7.90
CA THR A 39 11.58 -2.37 6.94
C THR A 39 10.21 -2.03 7.51
N THR A 40 9.68 -0.86 7.10
CA THR A 40 8.31 -0.46 7.44
C THR A 40 7.34 -1.02 6.40
N ARG A 41 6.30 -1.70 6.87
CA ARG A 41 5.21 -2.22 6.04
C ARG A 41 3.91 -1.52 6.35
N TYR A 42 3.13 -1.33 5.30
CA TYR A 42 1.88 -0.62 5.28
C TYR A 42 0.80 -1.61 4.81
N THR A 43 -0.13 -1.95 5.69
CA THR A 43 -1.31 -2.72 5.32
C THR A 43 -2.28 -1.77 4.63
N ILE A 44 -2.43 -1.91 3.32
CA ILE A 44 -3.29 -1.06 2.49
C ILE A 44 -4.52 -1.86 2.08
N LYS A 45 -5.70 -1.28 2.32
CA LYS A 45 -6.98 -1.78 1.83
C LYS A 45 -7.30 -1.16 0.49
N ASN A 46 -7.30 -1.97 -0.56
CA ASN A 46 -7.68 -1.56 -1.90
C ASN A 46 -9.16 -1.12 -1.89
N GLU A 47 -9.45 0.10 -2.34
CA GLU A 47 -10.83 0.60 -2.39
C GLU A 47 -11.64 -0.03 -3.53
N ASN A 48 -11.00 -0.48 -4.61
CA ASN A 48 -11.66 -1.10 -5.76
C ASN A 48 -12.08 -2.55 -5.47
N THR A 49 -11.23 -3.32 -4.78
CA THR A 49 -11.47 -4.75 -4.51
C THR A 49 -11.86 -5.05 -3.06
N GLY A 50 -11.70 -4.10 -2.14
CA GLY A 50 -11.90 -4.29 -0.70
C GLY A 50 -10.84 -5.17 -0.03
N LYS A 51 -9.83 -5.66 -0.77
CA LYS A 51 -8.78 -6.54 -0.25
C LYS A 51 -7.70 -5.75 0.47
N THR A 52 -7.25 -6.25 1.61
CA THR A 52 -6.09 -5.76 2.34
C THR A 52 -4.83 -6.51 1.96
N THR A 53 -3.73 -5.79 1.79
CA THR A 53 -2.42 -6.39 1.47
C THR A 53 -1.30 -5.52 2.05
N ASP A 54 -0.24 -6.16 2.51
CA ASP A 54 0.94 -5.48 3.05
C ASP A 54 1.89 -5.07 1.93
N TYR A 55 2.17 -3.77 1.86
CA TYR A 55 3.08 -3.17 0.91
C TYR A 55 4.25 -2.49 1.63
N GLN A 56 5.38 -2.42 0.94
CA GLN A 56 6.52 -1.63 1.40
C GLN A 56 6.35 -0.18 0.94
N GLU A 57 7.05 0.75 1.59
CA GLU A 57 7.04 2.16 1.19
C GLU A 57 7.39 2.34 -0.31
N MET A 58 8.33 1.53 -0.82
CA MET A 58 8.74 1.55 -2.24
C MET A 58 7.62 1.19 -3.23
N ASN A 59 6.54 0.54 -2.78
CA ASN A 59 5.39 0.23 -3.62
C ASN A 59 4.35 1.36 -3.60
N ILE A 60 4.44 2.29 -2.66
CA ILE A 60 3.58 3.45 -2.54
C ILE A 60 4.14 4.54 -3.45
N VAL A 61 3.34 5.00 -4.40
CA VAL A 61 3.71 6.04 -5.37
C VAL A 61 3.61 7.42 -4.72
N GLY A 62 2.57 7.62 -3.90
CA GLY A 62 2.34 8.88 -3.19
C GLY A 62 1.00 8.89 -2.46
N LYS A 63 0.70 10.02 -1.80
CA LYS A 63 -0.64 10.29 -1.27
C LYS A 63 -1.60 10.58 -2.43
N ALA A 64 -2.81 10.07 -2.34
CA ALA A 64 -3.89 10.25 -3.32
C ALA A 64 -4.86 11.36 -2.91
#